data_AF-A0A1I7KQH9-F1
#
_entry.id   AF-A0A1I7KQH9-F1
#
_cell.length_a   1.000
_cell.length_b   1.000
_cell.length_c   1.000
_cell.angle_alpha   90.00
_cell.angle_beta   90.00
_cell.angle_gamma   90.00
#
_symmetry.space_group_name_H-M   'P 1'
#
loop_
_entity.id
_entity.type
_entity.pdbx_description
1 polymer ?
#
loop_
_entity_poly.entity_id
_entity_poly.type
_entity_poly.pdbx_seq_one_letter_code
_entity_poly.pdbx_strand_id
1 'polypeptide(L)' 'MERYYLEYELSDGTRVMLAFDDINDRDGCHISLDMYKVQLGPVDMEVLLRVVGKFRGTLLAPKS' A
#
# COMPACT_ATOMS: atom_id res chain seq x y z
N MET A 1 -19.52 7.64 -1.56
CA MET A 1 -18.55 7.13 -2.55
C MET A 1 -18.04 5.80 -2.02
N GLU A 2 -18.01 4.78 -2.87
CA GLU A 2 -17.42 3.49 -2.52
C GLU A 2 -15.90 3.65 -2.49
N ARG A 3 -15.24 3.14 -1.44
CA ARG A 3 -13.79 3.18 -1.31
C ARG A 3 -13.21 1.84 -1.72
N TYR A 4 -12.05 1.88 -2.36
CA TYR A 4 -11.28 0.71 -2.73
C TYR A 4 -10.23 0.44 -1.66
N TYR A 5 -10.13 -0.81 -1.24
CA TYR A 5 -9.21 -1.20 -0.18
C TYR A 5 -8.14 -2.16 -0.67
N LEU A 6 -6.98 -2.10 -0.01
CA LEU A 6 -5.85 -2.99 -0.21
C LEU A 6 -5.28 -3.36 1.16
N GLU A 7 -5.30 -4.65 1.49
CA GLU A 7 -4.54 -5.20 2.61
C GLU A 7 -3.12 -5.51 2.12
N TYR A 8 -2.10 -5.09 2.86
CA TYR A 8 -0.70 -5.31 2.50
C TYR A 8 0.10 -5.75 3.72
N GLU A 9 1.00 -6.72 3.51
CA GLU A 9 1.90 -7.23 4.55
C GLU A 9 3.31 -6.65 4.31
N LEU A 10 3.80 -5.90 5.30
CA LEU A 10 5.15 -5.37 5.33
C LEU A 10 6.18 -6.48 5.54
N SER A 11 7.46 -6.19 5.28
CA SER A 11 8.54 -7.17 5.42
C SER A 11 8.76 -7.69 6.84
N ASP A 12 8.30 -6.97 7.86
CA ASP A 12 8.35 -7.37 9.27
C ASP A 12 7.12 -8.23 9.69
N GLY A 13 6.22 -8.53 8.76
CA GLY A 13 4.97 -9.25 9.00
C GLY A 13 3.80 -8.37 9.46
N THR A 14 4.01 -7.07 9.64
CA THR A 14 2.94 -6.13 9.99
C THR A 14 1.95 -6.02 8.83
N ARG A 15 0.66 -6.23 9.13
CA ARG A 15 -0.42 -6.06 8.15
C ARG A 15 -1.06 -4.69 8.28
N VAL A 16 -1.20 -4.02 7.15
CA VAL A 16 -1.80 -2.69 7.05
C VAL A 16 -2.99 -2.72 6.09
N MET A 17 -3.93 -1.80 6.30
CA MET A 17 -5.05 -1.58 5.40
C MET A 17 -4.94 -0.21 4.77
N LEU A 18 -5.04 -0.15 3.44
CA LEU A 18 -4.97 1.07 2.66
C LEU A 18 -6.34 1.35 2.06
N ALA A 19 -6.72 2.62 1.97
CA ALA A 19 -7.94 3.09 1.34
C ALA A 19 -7.64 4.07 0.20
N PHE A 20 -8.41 3.95 -0.86
CA PHE A 20 -8.32 4.76 -2.07
C PHE A 20 -9.72 5.16 -2.55
N ASP A 21 -9.84 6.33 -3.15
CA ASP A 21 -11.10 6.79 -3.76
C ASP A 21 -11.23 6.38 -5.23
N ASP A 22 -10.16 5.86 -5.86
CA ASP A 22 -10.11 5.40 -7.25
C ASP A 22 -9.51 3.97 -7.33
N ILE A 23 -10.12 3.09 -8.12
CA ILE A 23 -9.65 1.71 -8.32
C ILE A 23 -8.29 1.66 -9.02
N ASN A 24 -8.03 2.56 -9.95
CA ASN A 24 -6.76 2.62 -10.68
C ASN A 24 -5.62 3.03 -9.75
N ASP A 25 -5.89 3.89 -8.77
CA ASP A 25 -4.91 4.25 -7.74
C ASP A 25 -4.60 3.06 -6.84
N ARG A 26 -5.63 2.31 -6.42
CA ARG A 26 -5.46 1.10 -5.62
C ARG A 26 -4.64 0.04 -6.36
N ASP A 27 -4.99 -0.24 -7.62
CA ASP A 27 -4.30 -1.24 -8.44
C ASP A 27 -2.88 -0.81 -8.80
N GLY A 28 -2.68 0.46 -9.16
CA GLY A 28 -1.37 1.04 -9.42
C GLY A 28 -0.46 1.00 -8.18
N CYS A 29 -1.01 1.26 -6.99
CA CYS A 29 -0.30 1.13 -5.73
C CYS A 29 0.13 -0.32 -5.49
N HIS A 30 -0.78 -1.29 -5.64
CA HIS A 30 -0.49 -2.70 -5.44
C HIS A 30 0.64 -3.18 -6.37
N ILE A 31 0.53 -2.90 -7.67
CA ILE A 31 1.55 -3.26 -8.66
C ILE A 31 2.90 -2.62 -8.33
N SER A 32 2.91 -1.35 -7.92
CA SER A 32 4.15 -0.64 -7.61
C SER A 32 4.86 -1.20 -6.37
N LEU A 33 4.09 -1.61 -5.35
CA LEU A 33 4.64 -2.26 -4.15
C LEU A 33 5.26 -3.62 -4.49
N ASP A 34 4.58 -4.43 -5.31
CA ASP A 34 5.10 -5.73 -5.76
C ASP A 34 6.35 -5.58 -6.63
N MET A 35 6.35 -4.62 -7.56
CA MET A 35 7.52 -4.31 -8.36
C MET A 35 8.70 -3.86 -7.51
N TYR A 36 8.45 -2.98 -6.51
CA TYR A 36 9.48 -2.55 -5.57
C TYR A 36 10.06 -3.77 -4.82
N LYS A 37 9.19 -4.64 -4.31
CA LYS A 37 9.59 -5.85 -3.56
C LYS A 37 10.51 -6.75 -4.38
N VAL A 38 10.20 -6.94 -5.66
CA VAL A 38 10.98 -7.78 -6.58
C VAL A 38 12.31 -7.14 -6.97
N GLN A 39 12.34 -5.81 -7.17
CA GLN A 39 13.51 -5.14 -7.77
C GLN A 39 14.47 -4.50 -6.76
N LEU A 40 13.94 -3.97 -5.65
CA LEU A 40 14.67 -3.10 -4.73
C LEU A 40 14.80 -3.67 -3.32
N GLY A 41 13.97 -4.64 -2.95
CA GLY A 41 14.05 -5.34 -1.68
C GLY A 41 12.82 -5.11 -0.78
N PRO A 42 12.95 -5.32 0.53
CA PRO A 42 11.80 -5.35 1.44
C PRO A 42 10.99 -4.04 1.43
N VAL A 43 9.68 -4.17 1.61
CA VAL A 43 8.77 -3.03 1.80
C VAL A 43 8.51 -2.87 3.29
N ASP A 44 9.13 -1.85 3.87
CA ASP A 44 8.85 -1.37 5.21
C ASP A 44 7.80 -0.24 5.20
N MET A 45 7.51 0.32 6.38
CA MET A 45 6.55 1.41 6.52
C MET A 45 6.96 2.67 5.74
N GLU A 46 8.25 3.01 5.66
CA GLU A 46 8.71 4.20 4.95
C GLU A 46 8.46 4.06 3.44
N VAL A 47 8.83 2.90 2.88
CA VAL A 47 8.60 2.59 1.47
C VAL A 47 7.10 2.59 1.17
N LEU A 48 6.31 1.92 2.02
CA LEU A 48 4.85 1.86 1.87
C LEU A 48 4.26 3.27 1.81
N LEU A 49 4.54 4.13 2.79
CA LEU A 49 3.99 5.48 2.84
C LEU A 49 4.39 6.31 1.62
N ARG A 50 5.63 6.16 1.13
CA ARG A 50 6.09 6.83 -0.09
C ARG A 50 5.33 6.38 -1.33
N VAL A 51 5.09 5.08 -1.49
CA VAL A 51 4.36 4.54 -2.64
C VAL A 51 2.88 4.91 -2.56
N VAL A 52 2.25 4.70 -1.40
CA VAL A 52 0.84 5.04 -1.15
C VAL A 52 0.56 6.52 -1.44
N GLY A 53 1.47 7.41 -1.02
CA GLY A 53 1.35 8.85 -1.29
C GLY A 53 1.35 9.21 -2.79
N LYS A 54 2.05 8.44 -3.65
CA LYS A 54 2.02 8.65 -5.11
C LYS A 54 0.66 8.32 -5.72
N PHE A 55 -0.08 7.41 -5.10
CA PHE A 55 -1.40 6.94 -5.54
C PHE A 55 -2.53 7.54 -4.71
N ARG A 56 -2.30 8.66 -4.01
CA ARG A 56 -3.34 9.36 -3.23
C ARG A 56 -4.03 8.45 -2.20
N GLY A 57 -3.38 7.36 -1.79
CA GLY A 57 -3.93 6.42 -0.83
C GLY A 57 -3.78 6.92 0.59
N THR A 58 -4.59 6.35 1.49
CA THR A 58 -4.53 6.63 2.92
C THR A 58 -4.31 5.34 3.68
N LEU A 59 -3.33 5.35 4.60
CA LEU A 59 -3.16 4.27 5.57
C LEU A 59 -4.28 4.35 6.61
N LEU A 60 -5.07 3.30 6.72
CA LEU A 60 -5.97 3.09 7.84
C LEU A 60 -5.17 2.44 8.95
N ALA A 61 -5.39 2.87 10.20
CA ALA A 61 -4.62 2.41 11.36
C ALA A 61 -4.37 0.89 11.35
N PRO A 62 -3.17 0.42 11.75
CA PRO A 62 -2.86 -1.00 11.77
C PRO A 62 -3.91 -1.74 12.60
N LYS A 63 -4.43 -2.86 12.09
CA LYS A 63 -5.31 -3.72 12.87
C LYS A 63 -4.52 -4.15 14.11
N SER A 64 -4.97 -3.70 15.28
CA SER A 64 -4.47 -4.18 16.58
C SER A 64 -4.85 -5.63 16.82
#